data_AF-A0AAV4IMH2-F1
#
_entry.id   AF-A0AAV4IMH2-F1
#
_cell.length_a   1.000
_cell.length_b   1.000
_cell.length_c   1.000
_cell.angle_alpha   90.00
_cell.angle_beta   90.00
_cell.angle_gamma   90.00
#
_symmetry.space_group_name_H-M   'P 1'
#
loop_
_entity.id
_entity.type
_entity.pdbx_description
1 polymer ?
#
loop_
_entity_poly.entity_id
_entity_poly.type
_entity_poly.pdbx_seq_one_letter_code
_entity_poly.pdbx_strand_id
1 'polypeptide(L)'
;MSIDRYLAIRHPMKNRRIFTLSRVRRLVVMTWLTAAVVVFPIALVSQVVTPVFGVQHDYCTEIWPSHVMRQVYDVAFLVCIYLIPGGAIVVLYTLVGFRLWAKDAHLQRQVT
;
A
#
# COMPACT_ATOMS: atom_id res chain seq x y z
N MET A 1 16.00 -18.05 -3.59
CA MET A 1 16.45 -16.98 -4.53
C MET A 1 17.02 -17.57 -5.83
N SER A 2 16.32 -18.53 -6.46
CA SER A 2 16.81 -19.19 -7.69
C SER A 2 15.73 -19.28 -8.76
N ILE A 3 14.49 -19.57 -8.34
CA ILE A 3 13.31 -19.60 -9.22
C ILE A 3 13.03 -18.22 -9.85
N ASP A 4 13.23 -17.13 -9.09
CA ASP A 4 13.03 -15.75 -9.57
C ASP A 4 13.95 -15.40 -10.76
N ARG A 5 15.22 -15.81 -10.67
CA ARG A 5 16.22 -15.64 -11.74
C ARG A 5 15.90 -16.51 -12.95
N TYR A 6 15.48 -17.75 -12.72
CA TYR A 6 15.11 -18.67 -13.79
C TYR A 6 13.90 -18.15 -14.59
N LEU A 7 12.88 -17.65 -13.89
CA LEU A 7 11.69 -17.06 -14.50
C LEU A 7 12.00 -15.77 -15.27
N ALA A 8 12.91 -14.91 -14.76
CA ALA A 8 13.35 -13.68 -15.43
C ALA A 8 14.14 -13.94 -16.73
N ILE A 9 14.87 -15.04 -16.79
CA ILE A 9 15.71 -15.41 -17.94
C ILE A 9 14.89 -16.15 -19.01
N ARG A 10 14.07 -17.14 -18.61
CA ARG A 10 13.40 -18.04 -19.57
C ARG A 10 12.07 -17.50 -20.10
N HIS A 11 11.39 -16.69 -19.29
CA HIS A 11 10.30 -15.87 -19.77
C HIS A 11 10.78 -14.43 -19.64
N PRO A 12 11.06 -13.69 -20.75
CA PRO A 12 11.21 -12.25 -20.68
C PRO A 12 9.83 -11.67 -20.33
N MET A 13 9.45 -11.83 -19.07
CA MET A 13 8.11 -11.64 -18.57
C MET A 13 7.79 -10.18 -18.82
N LYS A 14 6.78 -9.96 -19.65
CA LYS A 14 5.47 -9.37 -19.33
C LYS A 14 5.29 -8.64 -17.98
N ASN A 15 6.15 -8.85 -16.97
CA ASN A 15 6.38 -8.03 -15.80
C ASN A 15 6.59 -6.54 -16.13
N ARG A 16 7.18 -6.19 -17.29
CA ARG A 16 7.32 -4.79 -17.73
C ARG A 16 6.00 -4.11 -18.14
N ARG A 17 4.94 -4.89 -18.45
CA ARG A 17 3.58 -4.36 -18.72
C ARG A 17 2.66 -4.48 -17.50
N ILE A 18 2.85 -5.47 -16.63
CA ILE A 18 2.04 -5.67 -15.41
C ILE A 18 2.44 -4.64 -14.33
N PHE A 19 3.74 -4.43 -14.10
CA PHE A 19 4.28 -3.23 -13.47
C PHE A 19 4.50 -2.15 -14.54
N THR A 20 3.41 -1.73 -15.17
CA THR A 20 3.46 -0.54 -16.02
C THR A 20 4.03 0.59 -15.17
N LEU A 21 5.11 1.24 -15.61
CA LEU A 21 5.74 2.37 -14.91
C LEU A 21 4.72 3.39 -14.38
N SER A 22 3.61 3.56 -15.11
CA SER A 22 2.46 4.38 -14.71
C SER A 22 1.77 3.91 -13.41
N ARG A 23 1.67 2.61 -13.16
CA ARG A 23 1.10 2.04 -11.91
C ARG A 23 2.05 2.22 -10.75
N VAL A 24 3.35 1.95 -10.94
CA VAL A 24 4.39 2.20 -9.92
C VAL A 24 4.43 3.69 -9.58
N ARG A 25 4.46 4.56 -10.59
CA ARG A 25 4.40 6.01 -10.41
C ARG A 25 3.14 6.43 -9.68
N ARG A 26 1.98 5.87 -10.02
CA ARG A 26 0.71 6.15 -9.32
C ARG A 26 0.76 5.71 -7.87
N LEU A 27 1.26 4.52 -7.57
CA LEU A 27 1.44 4.04 -6.19
C LEU A 27 2.37 4.97 -5.42
N VAL A 28 3.53 5.32 -5.98
CA VAL A 28 4.47 6.25 -5.35
C VAL A 28 3.80 7.61 -5.06
N VAL A 29 3.12 8.21 -6.03
CA VAL A 29 2.40 9.48 -5.84
C VAL A 29 1.32 9.35 -4.78
N MET A 30 0.53 8.26 -4.79
CA MET A 30 -0.51 8.02 -3.78
C MET A 30 0.10 7.86 -2.39
N THR A 31 1.22 7.15 -2.26
CA THR A 31 1.93 6.99 -0.98
C THR A 31 2.42 8.34 -0.45
N TRP A 32 3.04 9.17 -1.31
CA TRP A 32 3.48 10.51 -0.92
C TRP A 32 2.32 11.41 -0.50
N LEU A 33 1.23 11.43 -1.27
CA LEU A 33 0.04 12.20 -0.93
C LEU A 33 -0.60 11.72 0.38
N THR A 34 -0.71 10.40 0.55
CA THR A 34 -1.25 9.80 1.78
C THR A 34 -0.38 10.18 2.98
N ALA A 35 0.94 10.09 2.86
CA ALA A 35 1.87 10.50 3.91
C ALA A 35 1.71 11.98 4.27
N ALA A 36 1.61 12.87 3.29
CA ALA A 36 1.39 14.30 3.52
C ALA A 36 0.04 14.55 4.23
N VAL A 37 -1.03 13.89 3.77
CA VAL A 37 -2.38 13.99 4.36
C VAL A 37 -2.45 13.42 5.78
N VAL A 38 -1.63 12.43 6.10
CA VAL A 38 -1.53 11.81 7.44
C VAL A 38 -0.76 12.72 8.38
N VAL A 39 0.40 13.21 7.94
CA VAL A 39 1.27 14.04 8.78
C VAL A 39 0.65 15.42 9.05
N PHE A 40 -0.12 15.98 8.12
CA PHE A 40 -0.72 17.31 8.28
C PHE A 40 -1.66 17.45 9.49
N PRO A 41 -2.74 16.66 9.67
CA PRO A 41 -3.61 16.75 10.83
C PRO A 41 -2.89 16.34 12.11
N ILE A 42 -2.01 15.31 12.06
CA ILE A 42 -1.19 14.91 13.21
C ILE A 42 -0.32 16.08 13.68
N ALA A 43 0.34 16.79 12.77
CA ALA A 43 1.18 17.94 13.12
C ALA A 43 0.38 19.11 13.71
N LEU A 44 -0.91 19.24 13.37
CA LEU A 44 -1.79 20.26 13.94
C LEU A 44 -2.33 19.89 15.33
N VAL A 45 -2.61 18.60 15.58
CA VAL A 45 -3.13 18.13 16.88
C VAL A 45 -2.03 17.76 17.87
N SER A 46 -0.79 17.61 17.39
CA SER A 46 0.38 17.31 18.22
C SER A 46 0.79 18.57 18.98
N GLN A 47 0.55 18.57 20.29
CA GLN A 47 0.89 19.68 21.18
C GLN A 47 1.93 19.24 22.20
N VAL A 48 2.89 20.13 22.47
CA VAL A 48 3.90 19.94 23.51
C VAL A 48 3.29 20.36 24.84
N VAL A 49 3.11 19.41 25.75
CA VAL A 49 2.58 19.69 27.09
C VAL A 49 3.76 19.75 28.06
N THR A 50 3.97 20.93 28.63
CA THR A 50 4.95 21.16 29.70
C THR A 50 4.26 20.91 31.05
N PRO A 51 4.69 19.91 31.84
CA PRO A 51 4.06 19.63 33.13
C PRO A 51 4.38 20.75 34.14
N VAL A 52 3.35 21.37 34.71
CA VAL A 52 3.47 22.51 35.65
C VAL A 52 4.05 22.11 37.01
N PHE A 53 4.20 20.81 37.32
CA PHE A 53 4.74 20.34 38.60
C PHE A 53 5.67 19.13 38.44
N GLY A 54 6.98 19.37 38.51
CA GLY A 54 7.96 18.40 39.00
C GLY A 54 8.44 17.26 38.08
N VAL A 55 7.98 17.18 36.82
CA VAL A 55 8.48 16.18 35.86
C VAL A 55 9.30 16.88 34.77
N GLN A 56 10.62 16.67 34.75
CA GLN A 56 11.58 17.43 33.93
C GLN A 56 11.58 17.15 32.41
N HIS A 57 10.49 16.65 31.81
CA HIS A 57 10.47 16.36 30.37
C HIS A 57 9.19 16.84 29.69
N ASP A 58 9.39 17.67 28.67
CA ASP A 58 8.37 18.02 27.70
C ASP A 58 7.99 16.76 26.92
N TYR A 59 6.70 16.44 26.89
CA TYR A 59 6.19 15.33 26.08
C TYR A 59 5.23 15.86 25.03
N CYS A 60 5.34 15.30 23.83
CA CYS A 60 4.46 15.62 22.72
C CYS A 60 3.27 14.66 22.77
N THR A 61 2.06 15.20 22.90
CA THR A 61 0.83 14.40 22.95
C THR A 61 -0.18 14.89 21.93
N GLU A 62 -0.90 13.95 21.31
CA GLU A 62 -1.94 14.27 20.34
C GLU A 62 -3.23 14.64 21.06
N ILE A 63 -3.61 15.91 21.00
CA ILE A 63 -4.85 16.43 21.59
C ILE A 63 -5.92 16.44 20.50
N TRP A 64 -6.63 15.31 20.37
CA TRP A 64 -7.75 15.20 19.46
C TRP A 64 -8.99 15.91 20.05
N PRO A 65 -9.66 16.81 19.29
CA PRO A 65 -10.84 17.54 19.79
C PRO A 65 -12.05 16.62 20.04
N SER A 66 -12.08 15.44 19.42
CA SER A 66 -13.10 14.42 19.68
C SER A 66 -12.58 13.01 19.41
N HIS A 67 -13.04 12.04 20.20
CA HIS A 67 -12.75 10.62 19.96
C HIS A 67 -13.26 10.13 18.59
N VAL A 68 -14.37 10.70 18.11
CA VAL A 68 -14.95 10.36 16.81
C VAL A 68 -14.02 10.75 15.67
N MET A 69 -13.38 11.93 15.71
CA MET A 69 -12.41 12.32 14.68
C MET A 69 -11.20 11.37 14.64
N ARG A 70 -10.70 10.96 15.80
CA ARG A 70 -9.59 10.00 15.88
C ARG A 70 -9.98 8.66 15.27
N GLN A 71 -11.16 8.13 15.59
CA GLN A 71 -11.65 6.88 15.02
C GLN A 71 -11.85 6.97 13.50
N VAL A 72 -12.44 8.05 13.00
CA VAL A 72 -12.62 8.27 11.55
C VAL A 72 -11.27 8.30 10.85
N TYR A 73 -10.28 8.96 11.45
CA TYR A 73 -8.92 9.04 10.93
C TYR A 73 -8.24 7.66 10.86
N ASP A 74 -8.29 6.88 11.94
CA ASP A 74 -7.70 5.54 11.99
C ASP A 74 -8.36 4.58 10.98
N VAL A 75 -9.69 4.63 10.86
CA VAL A 75 -10.43 3.81 9.89
C VAL A 75 -10.07 4.22 8.46
N ALA A 76 -10.00 5.52 8.16
CA ALA A 76 -9.60 6.00 6.84
C ALA A 76 -8.18 5.54 6.47
N PHE A 77 -7.24 5.62 7.43
CA PHE A 77 -5.87 5.14 7.25
C PHE A 77 -5.83 3.64 6.92
N LEU A 78 -6.57 2.83 7.69
CA LEU A 78 -6.66 1.38 7.49
C LEU A 78 -7.21 1.05 6.10
N VAL A 79 -8.27 1.72 5.66
CA VAL A 79 -8.85 1.52 4.33
C VAL A 79 -7.83 1.86 3.25
N CYS A 80 -7.17 3.01 3.34
CA CYS A 80 -6.22 3.48 2.34
C CYS A 80 -4.96 2.61 2.24
N ILE A 81 -4.44 2.13 3.36
CA ILE A 81 -3.13 1.45 3.41
C ILE A 81 -3.24 -0.07 3.39
N TYR A 82 -4.37 -0.64 3.78
CA TYR A 82 -4.57 -2.09 3.77
C TYR A 82 -5.59 -2.53 2.73
N LEU A 83 -6.80 -1.95 2.73
CA LEU A 83 -7.88 -2.47 1.88
C LEU A 83 -7.67 -2.15 0.40
N ILE A 84 -7.30 -0.91 0.06
CA ILE A 84 -7.04 -0.51 -1.33
C ILE A 84 -5.88 -1.32 -1.94
N PRO A 85 -4.68 -1.36 -1.34
CA PRO A 85 -3.57 -2.14 -1.91
C PRO A 85 -3.82 -3.64 -1.84
N GLY A 86 -4.44 -4.14 -0.75
CA GLY A 86 -4.83 -5.55 -0.64
C GLY A 86 -5.78 -5.98 -1.74
N GLY A 87 -6.85 -5.21 -1.99
CA GLY A 87 -7.79 -5.45 -3.08
C GLY A 87 -7.13 -5.38 -4.46
N ALA A 88 -6.26 -4.39 -4.68
CA ALA A 88 -5.51 -4.26 -5.93
C ALA A 88 -4.62 -5.48 -6.21
N ILE A 89 -3.94 -5.99 -5.17
CA ILE A 89 -3.13 -7.21 -5.23
C ILE A 89 -4.02 -8.40 -5.58
N VAL A 90 -5.11 -8.62 -4.85
CA VAL A 90 -6.03 -9.75 -5.11
C VAL A 90 -6.54 -9.73 -6.56
N VAL A 91 -6.97 -8.58 -7.07
CA VAL A 91 -7.42 -8.43 -8.46
C VAL A 91 -6.29 -8.71 -9.46
N LEU A 92 -5.08 -8.22 -9.19
CA LEU A 92 -3.91 -8.47 -10.04
C LEU A 92 -3.57 -9.97 -10.11
N TYR A 93 -3.49 -10.62 -8.95
CA TYR A 93 -3.13 -12.03 -8.86
C TYR A 93 -4.19 -12.94 -9.48
N THR A 94 -5.47 -12.65 -9.26
CA THR A 94 -6.57 -13.39 -9.91
C THR A 94 -6.49 -13.25 -11.44
N LEU A 95 -6.32 -12.03 -11.97
CA LEU A 95 -6.16 -11.81 -13.41
C LEU A 95 -4.93 -12.53 -13.99
N VAL A 96 -3.82 -12.56 -13.25
CA VAL A 96 -2.61 -13.31 -13.65
C VAL A 96 -2.88 -14.81 -13.66
N GLY A 97 -3.54 -15.35 -12.63
CA GLY A 97 -3.94 -16.75 -12.54
C GLY A 97 -4.84 -17.17 -13.70
N PHE A 98 -5.89 -16.39 -13.99
CA PHE A 98 -6.77 -16.65 -15.14
C PHE A 98 -6.01 -16.62 -16.47
N ARG A 99 -5.10 -15.66 -16.67
CA ARG A 99 -4.28 -15.59 -17.90
C ARG A 99 -3.30 -16.75 -18.04
N LEU A 100 -2.79 -17.29 -16.93
CA LEU A 100 -1.92 -18.47 -16.95
C LEU A 100 -2.73 -19.71 -17.31
N TRP A 101 -3.86 -19.93 -16.66
CA TRP A 101 -4.71 -21.08 -16.93
C TRP A 101 -5.21 -21.13 -18.38
N ALA A 102 -5.64 -19.99 -18.93
CA ALA A 102 -6.04 -19.89 -20.33
C ALA A 102 -4.90 -20.18 -21.33
N LYS A 103 -3.65 -19.84 -20.97
CA LYS A 103 -2.47 -20.15 -21.80
C LYS A 103 -2.12 -21.63 -21.75
N ASP A 104 -2.17 -22.26 -20.58
CA ASP A 104 -1.91 -23.69 -20.45
C ASP A 104 -2.94 -24.52 -21.22
N ALA A 105 -4.22 -24.16 -21.16
CA ALA A 105 -5.27 -24.83 -21.94
C ALA A 105 -5.04 -24.72 -23.46
N HIS A 106 -4.51 -23.59 -23.93
CA HIS A 106 -4.17 -23.39 -25.34
C HIS A 106 -2.90 -24.14 -25.76
N LEU A 107 -1.91 -24.26 -24.87
CA LEU A 107 -0.70 -25.05 -25.10
C LEU A 107 -1.01 -26.54 -25.19
N GLN A 108 -1.88 -27.07 -24.32
CA GLN A 108 -2.29 -28.47 -24.40
C GLN A 108 -2.99 -28.80 -25.73
N ARG A 109 -3.83 -27.89 -26.27
CA ARG A 109 -4.47 -28.06 -27.58
C ARG A 109 -3.52 -28.06 -28.78
N GLN A 110 -2.31 -27.51 -28.67
CA GLN A 110 -1.34 -27.54 -29.79
C GLN A 110 -0.51 -28.83 -29.82
N VAL A 111 -0.50 -29.60 -28.74
CA VAL A 111 0.30 -30.83 -28.60
C VAL A 111 -0.52 -32.08 -28.91
N THR A 112 -1.84 -31.94 -29.10
CA THR A 112 -2.76 -33.01 -29.54
C THR A 112 -3.17 -32.77 -30.98
#